data_AF-A0A7Y3NI88-F1
#
_entry.id   AF-A0A7Y3NI88-F1
#
_cell.length_a   1.000
_cell.length_b   1.000
_cell.length_c   1.000
_cell.angle_alpha   90.00
_cell.angle_beta   90.00
_cell.angle_gamma   90.00
#
_symmetry.space_group_name_H-M   'P 1'
#
loop_
_entity.id
_entity.type
_entity.pdbx_description
1 polymer ?
#
loop_
_entity_poly.entity_id
_entity_poly.type
_entity_poly.pdbx_seq_one_letter_code
_entity_poly.pdbx_strand_id
1 'polypeptide(L)'
;MIFNRTLVIYGEEVRERGIMLVSAISAYSEHDLAYAHSLGDDTRVLCSPNITLGINFIIVAANLLRKIAPFADIEILEQHFKDKPEVSGTARKLAKTLEVGDESITSLRFGGIVGHHEVIFGFPHQTVRLTHESIRREAFGTGAAFALLQLSNCSKGFYTFDSLMLKLMRSELQIE
;
A
#
# COMPACT_ATOMS: atom_id res chain seq x y z
N MET A 1 -22.15 -5.87 -3.82
CA MET A 1 -21.60 -4.93 -4.83
C MET A 1 -21.78 -3.43 -4.49
N ILE A 2 -22.12 -3.04 -3.26
CA ILE A 2 -22.39 -1.63 -2.91
C ILE A 2 -21.10 -0.82 -2.66
N PHE A 3 -20.02 -1.47 -2.19
CA PHE A 3 -18.81 -0.77 -1.74
C PHE A 3 -18.03 -0.01 -2.82
N ASN A 4 -18.17 -0.33 -4.10
CA ASN A 4 -17.36 0.27 -5.17
C ASN A 4 -17.91 1.61 -5.71
N ARG A 5 -19.08 2.06 -5.22
CA ARG A 5 -19.66 3.36 -5.64
C ARG A 5 -19.45 4.48 -4.64
N THR A 6 -18.89 4.18 -3.47
CA THR A 6 -18.72 5.14 -2.35
C THR A 6 -17.94 6.38 -2.75
N LEU A 7 -16.91 6.22 -3.58
CA LEU A 7 -16.11 7.33 -4.09
C LEU A 7 -16.96 8.31 -4.92
N VAL A 8 -17.80 7.79 -5.81
CA VAL A 8 -18.70 8.59 -6.65
C VAL A 8 -19.82 9.22 -5.82
N ILE A 9 -20.26 8.54 -4.75
CA ILE A 9 -21.34 9.04 -3.88
C ILE A 9 -20.91 10.27 -3.08
N TYR A 10 -19.66 10.31 -2.59
CA TYR A 10 -19.18 11.41 -1.74
C TYR A 10 -18.20 12.35 -2.44
N GLY A 11 -17.78 12.03 -3.67
CA GLY A 11 -16.66 12.69 -4.34
C GLY A 11 -16.95 14.16 -4.62
N GLU A 12 -18.16 14.50 -5.06
CA GLU A 12 -18.52 15.91 -5.31
C GLU A 12 -18.58 16.72 -4.01
N GLU A 13 -19.16 16.20 -2.92
CA GLU A 13 -19.14 16.90 -1.63
C GLU A 13 -17.72 17.06 -1.08
N VAL A 14 -16.86 16.06 -1.29
CA VAL A 14 -15.44 16.10 -0.93
C VAL A 14 -14.73 17.23 -1.70
N ARG A 15 -15.00 17.35 -3.01
CA ARG A 15 -14.49 18.40 -3.90
C ARG A 15 -14.99 19.77 -3.49
N GLU A 16 -16.30 19.98 -3.44
CA GLU A 16 -16.93 21.28 -3.18
C GLU A 16 -16.54 21.87 -1.82
N ARG A 17 -16.35 21.01 -0.82
CA ARG A 17 -16.05 21.43 0.56
C ARG A 17 -14.55 21.39 0.88
N GLY A 18 -13.70 20.93 -0.03
CA GLY A 18 -12.26 20.79 0.18
C GLY A 18 -11.90 19.80 1.31
N ILE A 19 -12.72 18.77 1.52
CA ILE A 19 -12.52 17.76 2.57
C ILE A 19 -11.41 16.79 2.11
N MET A 20 -10.54 16.36 3.03
CA MET A 20 -9.54 15.34 2.72
C MET A 20 -10.18 13.97 2.57
N LEU A 21 -9.73 13.20 1.58
CA LEU A 21 -10.22 11.84 1.36
C LEU A 21 -9.08 10.84 1.54
N VAL A 22 -9.30 9.83 2.38
CA VAL A 22 -8.47 8.62 2.45
C VAL A 22 -9.35 7.43 2.11
N SER A 23 -9.02 6.71 1.03
CA SER A 23 -9.70 5.49 0.63
C SER A 23 -8.76 4.29 0.68
N ALA A 24 -9.26 3.22 1.30
CA ALA A 24 -8.62 1.92 1.38
C ALA A 24 -9.33 0.86 0.50
N ILE A 25 -10.14 1.29 -0.47
CA ILE A 25 -10.83 0.36 -1.39
C ILE A 25 -9.79 -0.28 -2.31
N SER A 26 -9.68 -1.61 -2.26
CA SER A 26 -8.66 -2.37 -2.97
C SER A 26 -9.02 -2.71 -4.42
N ALA A 27 -10.28 -2.54 -4.82
CA ALA A 27 -10.83 -3.01 -6.09
C ALA A 27 -11.42 -1.88 -6.95
N TYR A 28 -10.82 -0.69 -6.89
CA TYR A 28 -11.18 0.40 -7.80
C TYR A 28 -10.89 0.01 -9.25
N SER A 29 -11.83 0.34 -10.14
CA SER A 29 -11.61 0.28 -11.58
C SER A 29 -10.70 1.42 -12.05
N GLU A 30 -10.20 1.35 -13.28
CA GLU A 30 -9.45 2.46 -13.90
C GLU A 30 -10.27 3.75 -13.93
N HIS A 31 -11.59 3.63 -14.14
CA HIS A 31 -12.52 4.76 -14.10
C HIS A 31 -12.60 5.37 -12.68
N ASP A 32 -12.72 4.54 -11.64
CA ASP A 32 -12.76 5.03 -10.25
C ASP A 32 -11.46 5.72 -9.85
N LEU A 33 -10.31 5.17 -10.28
CA LEU A 33 -9.01 5.79 -10.06
C LEU A 33 -8.88 7.11 -10.82
N ALA A 34 -9.29 7.18 -12.08
CA ALA A 34 -9.29 8.43 -12.85
C ALA A 34 -10.15 9.50 -12.18
N TYR A 35 -11.32 9.13 -11.67
CA TYR A 35 -12.16 10.04 -10.90
C TYR A 35 -11.47 10.48 -9.58
N ALA A 36 -10.87 9.55 -8.83
CA ALA A 36 -10.10 9.88 -7.63
C ALA A 36 -8.93 10.85 -7.92
N HIS A 37 -8.26 10.68 -9.06
CA HIS A 37 -7.23 11.61 -9.54
C HIS A 37 -7.79 13.00 -9.76
N SER A 38 -8.94 13.12 -10.44
CA SER A 38 -9.61 14.42 -10.68
C SER A 38 -10.02 15.14 -9.40
N LEU A 39 -10.32 14.41 -8.31
CA LEU A 39 -10.61 15.03 -7.00
C LEU A 39 -9.35 15.68 -6.39
N GLY A 40 -8.16 15.21 -6.79
CA GLY A 40 -6.88 15.77 -6.36
C GLY A 40 -6.63 17.20 -6.83
N ASP A 41 -7.31 17.67 -7.88
CA ASP A 41 -7.20 19.05 -8.36
C ASP A 41 -7.81 20.04 -7.36
N ASP A 42 -8.82 19.59 -6.60
CA ASP A 42 -9.59 20.44 -5.69
C ASP A 42 -9.24 20.21 -4.22
N THR A 43 -8.83 18.99 -3.86
CA THR A 43 -8.52 18.61 -2.48
C THR A 43 -7.34 17.63 -2.39
N ARG A 44 -7.07 17.14 -1.18
CA ARG A 44 -6.06 16.13 -0.90
C ARG A 44 -6.73 14.76 -0.89
N VAL A 45 -6.34 13.90 -1.81
CA VAL A 45 -6.90 12.56 -1.95
C VAL A 45 -5.79 11.54 -1.82
N LEU A 46 -5.98 10.55 -0.93
CA LEU A 46 -5.12 9.39 -0.85
C LEU A 46 -5.92 8.13 -1.13
N CYS A 47 -5.47 7.35 -2.10
CA CYS A 47 -6.01 6.02 -2.38
C CYS A 47 -4.92 4.96 -2.24
N SER A 48 -5.14 3.95 -1.40
CA SER A 48 -4.23 2.83 -1.26
C SER A 48 -4.97 1.54 -0.95
N PRO A 49 -4.82 0.46 -1.74
CA PRO A 49 -5.46 -0.84 -1.49
C PRO A 49 -5.14 -1.44 -0.12
N ASN A 50 -4.03 -1.02 0.48
CA ASN A 50 -3.67 -1.36 1.85
C ASN A 50 -3.21 -0.09 2.58
N ILE A 51 -3.86 0.22 3.69
CA ILE A 51 -3.66 1.45 4.47
C ILE A 51 -2.80 1.22 5.72
N THR A 52 -2.34 -0.01 6.00
CA THR A 52 -1.49 -0.21 7.19
C THR A 52 -0.15 0.50 7.00
N LEU A 53 0.38 1.10 8.05
CA LEU A 53 1.67 1.81 7.99
C LEU A 53 2.82 0.85 7.68
N GLY A 54 2.86 -0.29 8.38
CA GLY A 54 3.98 -1.24 8.29
C GLY A 54 4.15 -1.85 6.90
N ILE A 55 3.07 -2.19 6.20
CA ILE A 55 3.20 -2.77 4.85
C ILE A 55 3.69 -1.75 3.83
N ASN A 56 3.24 -0.48 3.94
CA ASN A 56 3.70 0.57 3.05
C ASN A 56 5.16 0.93 3.33
N PHE A 57 5.61 0.84 4.58
CA PHE A 57 7.03 0.89 4.92
C PHE A 57 7.81 -0.24 4.23
N ILE A 58 7.36 -1.50 4.32
CA ILE A 58 8.05 -2.62 3.66
C ILE A 58 8.08 -2.46 2.15
N ILE A 59 7.00 -2.01 1.51
CA ILE A 59 6.98 -1.74 0.07
C ILE A 59 8.11 -0.75 -0.30
N VAL A 60 8.25 0.34 0.47
CA VAL A 60 9.30 1.34 0.22
C VAL A 60 10.70 0.79 0.51
N ALA A 61 10.88 0.11 1.65
CA ALA A 61 12.17 -0.44 2.06
C ALA A 61 12.66 -1.54 1.10
N ALA A 62 11.77 -2.43 0.67
CA ALA A 62 12.07 -3.47 -0.31
C ALA A 62 12.44 -2.86 -1.67
N ASN A 63 11.71 -1.84 -2.13
CA ASN A 63 12.05 -1.13 -3.37
C ASN A 63 13.43 -0.46 -3.29
N LEU A 64 13.75 0.15 -2.15
CA LEU A 64 15.08 0.73 -1.92
C LEU A 64 16.16 -0.35 -1.98
N LEU A 65 15.97 -1.48 -1.31
CA LEU A 65 16.94 -2.58 -1.33
C LEU A 65 17.08 -3.18 -2.74
N ARG A 66 15.99 -3.33 -3.49
CA ARG A 66 16.01 -3.73 -4.90
C ARG A 66 16.89 -2.81 -5.76
N LYS A 67 16.80 -1.50 -5.55
CA LYS A 67 17.61 -0.51 -6.27
C LYS A 67 19.10 -0.58 -5.90
N ILE A 68 19.41 -0.86 -4.63
CA ILE A 68 20.79 -0.99 -4.13
C ILE A 68 21.42 -2.31 -4.60
N ALA A 69 20.65 -3.40 -4.60
CA ALA A 69 21.11 -4.75 -4.91
C ALA A 69 20.24 -5.40 -6.00
N PRO A 70 20.33 -4.94 -7.27
CA PRO A 70 19.53 -5.48 -8.37
C PRO A 70 19.88 -6.94 -8.72
N PHE A 71 21.03 -7.42 -8.26
CA PHE A 71 21.51 -8.78 -8.47
C PHE A 71 20.98 -9.79 -7.45
N ALA A 72 20.30 -9.34 -6.38
CA ALA A 72 19.75 -10.25 -5.37
C ALA A 72 18.52 -10.97 -5.92
N ASP A 73 18.40 -12.26 -5.60
CA ASP A 73 17.19 -13.05 -5.87
C ASP A 73 16.06 -12.57 -4.95
N ILE A 74 14.81 -12.59 -5.42
CA ILE A 74 13.68 -12.07 -4.66
C ILE A 74 12.53 -13.07 -4.67
N GLU A 75 12.06 -13.41 -3.48
CA GLU A 75 10.87 -14.22 -3.25
C GLU A 75 9.90 -13.48 -2.33
N ILE A 76 8.60 -13.65 -2.56
CA ILE A 76 7.54 -13.04 -1.75
C ILE A 76 6.71 -14.16 -1.14
N LEU A 77 6.64 -14.20 0.18
CA LEU A 77 5.78 -15.10 0.92
C LEU A 77 4.58 -14.31 1.49
N GLU A 78 3.37 -14.81 1.26
CA GLU A 78 2.17 -14.21 1.83
C GLU A 78 1.24 -15.27 2.46
N GLN A 79 0.67 -14.93 3.62
CA GLN A 79 -0.18 -15.83 4.39
C GLN A 79 -1.48 -15.12 4.79
N HIS A 80 -2.60 -15.80 4.56
CA HIS A 80 -3.93 -15.34 4.96
C HIS A 80 -4.79 -16.51 5.43
N PHE A 81 -5.94 -16.17 6.03
CA PHE A 81 -6.99 -17.12 6.40
C PHE A 81 -7.50 -17.93 5.20
N LYS A 82 -8.07 -19.11 5.48
CA LYS A 82 -8.41 -20.15 4.50
C LYS A 82 -9.36 -19.66 3.39
N ASP A 83 -10.30 -18.78 3.72
CA ASP A 83 -11.37 -18.36 2.81
C ASP A 83 -10.96 -17.26 1.81
N LYS A 84 -9.67 -16.90 1.77
CA LYS A 84 -9.11 -15.95 0.80
C LYS A 84 -8.31 -16.72 -0.27
N PRO A 85 -8.95 -17.31 -1.30
CA PRO A 85 -8.25 -18.19 -2.24
C PRO A 85 -7.25 -17.44 -3.13
N GLU A 86 -7.48 -16.15 -3.39
CA GLU A 86 -6.68 -15.37 -4.31
C GLU A 86 -5.39 -14.84 -3.68
N VAL A 87 -4.37 -14.61 -4.52
CA VAL A 87 -3.18 -13.83 -4.14
C VAL A 87 -3.63 -12.43 -3.75
N SER A 88 -3.20 -11.99 -2.57
CA SER A 88 -3.55 -10.68 -2.02
C SER A 88 -3.06 -9.55 -2.91
N GLY A 89 -3.86 -8.48 -3.02
CA GLY A 89 -3.47 -7.28 -3.77
C GLY A 89 -2.17 -6.66 -3.24
N THR A 90 -1.89 -6.80 -1.94
CA THR A 90 -0.61 -6.42 -1.32
C THR A 90 0.57 -7.18 -1.91
N ALA A 91 0.49 -8.51 -2.03
CA ALA A 91 1.57 -9.33 -2.59
C ALA A 91 1.82 -8.98 -4.06
N ARG A 92 0.74 -8.78 -4.85
CA ARG A 92 0.84 -8.30 -6.23
C ARG A 92 1.47 -6.91 -6.34
N LYS A 93 1.14 -6.00 -5.41
CA LYS A 93 1.77 -4.67 -5.34
C LYS A 93 3.26 -4.77 -5.04
N LEU A 94 3.68 -5.66 -4.12
CA LEU A 94 5.09 -5.93 -3.86
C LEU A 94 5.80 -6.47 -5.09
N ALA A 95 5.26 -7.51 -5.74
CA ALA A 95 5.85 -8.09 -6.95
C ALA A 95 6.02 -7.06 -8.07
N LYS A 96 4.97 -6.28 -8.35
CA LYS A 96 5.00 -5.18 -9.31
C LYS A 96 6.06 -4.12 -8.95
N THR A 97 6.17 -3.76 -7.67
CA THR A 97 7.13 -2.74 -7.19
C THR A 97 8.58 -3.23 -7.32
N LEU A 98 8.81 -4.54 -7.15
CA LEU A 98 10.13 -5.16 -7.21
C LEU A 98 10.50 -5.66 -8.61
N GLU A 99 9.58 -5.48 -9.58
CA GLU A 99 9.73 -5.92 -10.97
C GLU A 99 9.96 -7.43 -11.09
N VAL A 100 9.24 -8.20 -10.27
CA VAL A 100 9.20 -9.67 -10.32
C VAL A 100 7.82 -10.16 -10.73
N GLY A 101 7.73 -11.37 -11.29
CA GLY A 101 6.47 -11.95 -11.72
C GLY A 101 5.67 -12.57 -10.57
N ASP A 102 4.42 -12.96 -10.87
CA ASP A 102 3.52 -13.63 -9.91
C ASP A 102 4.08 -14.99 -9.45
N GLU A 103 4.94 -15.62 -10.25
CA GLU A 103 5.63 -16.88 -9.94
C GLU A 103 6.57 -16.78 -8.73
N SER A 104 7.07 -15.59 -8.42
CA SER A 104 7.86 -15.30 -7.21
C SER A 104 6.99 -15.11 -5.96
N ILE A 105 5.67 -15.31 -6.06
CA ILE A 105 4.74 -15.19 -4.92
C ILE A 105 4.32 -16.57 -4.45
N THR A 106 4.79 -16.95 -3.26
CA THR A 106 4.30 -18.12 -2.54
C THR A 106 3.15 -17.73 -1.62
N SER A 107 1.98 -18.36 -1.81
CA SER A 107 0.77 -18.10 -1.02
C SER A 107 0.43 -19.27 -0.10
N LEU A 108 0.30 -19.01 1.21
CA LEU A 108 -0.16 -19.98 2.20
C LEU A 108 -1.53 -19.59 2.75
N ARG A 109 -2.42 -20.57 2.89
CA ARG A 109 -3.80 -20.36 3.36
C ARG A 109 -4.12 -21.28 4.52
N PHE A 110 -4.07 -20.76 5.75
CA PHE A 110 -4.30 -21.55 6.94
C PHE A 110 -4.73 -20.69 8.14
N GLY A 111 -5.48 -21.30 9.05
CA GLY A 111 -5.93 -20.66 10.28
C GLY A 111 -6.72 -19.37 10.06
N GLY A 112 -6.55 -18.42 10.99
CA GLY A 112 -7.20 -17.10 11.01
C GLY A 112 -6.23 -15.93 10.81
N ILE A 113 -5.10 -16.16 10.13
CA ILE A 113 -4.09 -15.11 9.88
C ILE A 113 -4.73 -13.97 9.08
N VAL A 114 -4.75 -12.77 9.68
CA VAL A 114 -5.37 -11.59 9.05
C VAL A 114 -4.55 -11.15 7.84
N GLY A 115 -3.23 -11.19 7.95
CA GLY A 115 -2.31 -10.99 6.84
C GLY A 115 -0.85 -11.00 7.30
N HIS A 116 -0.03 -11.78 6.61
CA HIS A 116 1.42 -11.81 6.76
C HIS A 116 2.05 -11.67 5.38
N HIS A 117 3.04 -10.79 5.25
CA HIS A 117 3.77 -10.54 4.02
C HIS A 117 5.26 -10.48 4.33
N GLU A 118 6.05 -11.27 3.61
CA GLU A 118 7.49 -11.30 3.74
C GLU A 118 8.14 -11.17 2.37
N VAL A 119 9.10 -10.26 2.23
CA VAL A 119 9.97 -10.15 1.06
C VAL A 119 11.34 -10.69 1.45
N ILE A 120 11.83 -11.66 0.70
CA ILE A 120 13.08 -12.37 0.96
C ILE A 120 14.04 -12.01 -0.16
N PHE A 121 15.18 -11.42 0.20
CA PHE A 121 16.30 -11.15 -0.70
C PHE A 121 17.40 -12.18 -0.47
N GLY A 122 17.73 -12.95 -1.50
CA GLY A 122 18.83 -13.90 -1.53
C GLY A 122 20.12 -13.27 -2.02
N PHE A 123 21.18 -13.35 -1.22
CA PHE A 123 22.55 -13.00 -1.59
C PHE A 123 23.43 -14.26 -1.48
N PRO A 124 24.62 -14.30 -2.11
CA PRO A 124 25.47 -15.50 -2.11
C PRO A 124 25.76 -16.11 -0.73
N HIS A 125 25.80 -15.29 0.33
CA HIS A 125 26.19 -15.71 1.68
C HIS A 125 25.30 -15.13 2.79
N GLN A 126 24.18 -14.51 2.44
CA GLN A 126 23.25 -13.92 3.40
C GLN A 126 21.86 -13.80 2.81
N THR A 127 20.87 -13.59 3.68
CA THR A 127 19.52 -13.24 3.25
C THR A 127 19.03 -12.05 4.05
N VAL A 128 18.27 -11.17 3.39
CA VAL A 128 17.53 -10.11 4.08
C VAL A 128 16.05 -10.42 3.98
N ARG A 129 15.35 -10.40 5.11
CA ARG A 129 13.91 -10.68 5.20
C ARG A 129 13.19 -9.47 5.76
N LEU A 130 12.22 -8.95 5.01
CA LEU A 130 11.37 -7.85 5.43
C LEU A 130 9.96 -8.40 5.66
N THR A 131 9.56 -8.49 6.93
CA THR A 131 8.29 -9.12 7.33
C THR A 131 7.32 -8.13 7.95
N HIS A 132 6.09 -8.14 7.47
CA HIS A 132 4.96 -7.43 8.07
C HIS A 132 3.86 -8.42 8.43
N GLU A 133 3.39 -8.33 9.67
CA GLU A 133 2.27 -9.12 10.18
C GLU A 133 1.18 -8.19 10.72
N SER A 134 -0.04 -8.38 10.26
CA SER A 134 -1.23 -7.78 10.84
C SER A 134 -1.81 -8.70 11.88
N ILE A 135 -1.54 -8.41 13.15
CA ILE A 135 -2.04 -9.20 14.29
C ILE A 135 -3.57 -9.04 14.42
N ARG A 136 -4.10 -7.83 14.13
CA ARG A 136 -5.53 -7.52 14.17
C ARG A 136 -5.94 -6.46 13.15
N ARG A 137 -7.24 -6.30 12.91
CA ARG A 137 -7.81 -5.37 11.90
C ARG A 137 -7.69 -3.90 12.30
N GLU A 138 -7.46 -3.61 13.57
CA GLU A 138 -7.24 -2.27 14.11
C GLU A 138 -6.04 -1.57 13.45
N ALA A 139 -5.09 -2.35 12.90
CA ALA A 139 -3.97 -1.85 12.10
C ALA A 139 -4.42 -1.01 10.88
N PHE A 140 -5.59 -1.31 10.29
CA PHE A 140 -6.14 -0.52 9.19
C PHE A 140 -6.68 0.84 9.70
N GLY A 141 -7.31 0.87 10.87
CA GLY A 141 -7.83 2.10 11.46
C GLY A 141 -6.70 3.07 11.87
N THR A 142 -5.66 2.55 12.52
CA THR A 142 -4.47 3.37 12.88
C THR A 142 -3.71 3.83 11.63
N GLY A 143 -3.62 2.99 10.60
CA GLY A 143 -3.07 3.34 9.30
C GLY A 143 -3.83 4.47 8.60
N ALA A 144 -5.16 4.42 8.60
CA ALA A 144 -5.99 5.49 8.05
C ALA A 144 -5.83 6.81 8.83
N ALA A 145 -5.78 6.75 10.17
CA ALA A 145 -5.54 7.93 11.01
C ALA A 145 -4.16 8.55 10.73
N PHE A 146 -3.11 7.72 10.61
CA PHE A 146 -1.78 8.18 10.22
C PHE A 146 -1.80 8.83 8.83
N ALA A 147 -2.43 8.19 7.84
CA ALA A 147 -2.55 8.72 6.49
C ALA A 147 -3.22 10.10 6.48
N LEU A 148 -4.33 10.28 7.22
CA LEU A 148 -5.02 11.57 7.36
C LEU A 148 -4.12 12.66 7.96
N LEU A 149 -3.40 12.34 9.04
CA LEU A 149 -2.48 13.27 9.69
C LEU A 149 -1.38 13.72 8.72
N GLN A 150 -0.76 12.79 8.00
CA GLN A 150 0.30 13.11 7.05
C GLN A 150 -0.22 13.84 5.81
N LEU A 151 -1.39 13.44 5.30
CA LEU A 151 -2.05 14.08 4.18
C LEU A 151 -2.42 15.54 4.48
N SER A 152 -2.70 15.87 5.75
CA SER A 152 -2.99 17.24 6.18
C SER A 152 -1.84 18.23 5.93
N ASN A 153 -0.60 17.74 5.89
CA ASN A 153 0.62 18.50 5.62
C ASN A 153 0.99 18.54 4.11
N CYS A 154 0.11 18.07 3.24
CA CYS A 154 0.32 18.07 1.80
C CYS A 154 -0.44 19.21 1.11
N SER A 155 0.06 19.63 -0.04
CA SER A 155 -0.72 20.44 -0.98
C SER A 155 -1.89 19.62 -1.54
N LYS A 156 -2.82 20.27 -2.23
CA LYS A 156 -3.81 19.56 -3.05
C LYS A 156 -3.12 18.60 -4.02
N GLY A 157 -3.75 17.46 -4.26
CA GLY A 157 -3.22 16.43 -5.13
C GLY A 157 -3.73 15.05 -4.80
N PHE A 158 -3.45 14.12 -5.72
CA PHE A 158 -3.63 12.69 -5.52
C PHE A 158 -2.34 12.06 -4.99
N TYR A 159 -2.49 11.22 -3.97
CA TYR A 159 -1.39 10.54 -3.28
C TYR A 159 -1.68 9.04 -3.18
N THR A 160 -0.62 8.25 -3.24
CA THR A 160 -0.61 6.87 -2.73
C THR A 160 0.05 6.86 -1.35
N PHE A 161 -0.20 5.83 -0.54
CA PHE A 161 0.44 5.73 0.77
C PHE A 161 1.97 5.62 0.62
N ASP A 162 2.48 4.90 -0.37
CA ASP A 162 3.92 4.83 -0.67
C ASP A 162 4.52 6.19 -1.06
N SER A 163 3.81 7.01 -1.86
CA SER A 163 4.27 8.38 -2.18
C SER A 163 4.33 9.28 -0.94
N LEU A 164 3.35 9.14 -0.03
CA LEU A 164 3.30 9.89 1.22
C LEU A 164 4.43 9.46 2.17
N MET A 165 4.67 8.16 2.26
CA MET A 165 5.78 7.57 3.01
C MET A 165 7.13 8.07 2.49
N LEU A 166 7.36 8.06 1.17
CA LEU A 166 8.60 8.55 0.57
C LEU A 166 8.82 10.04 0.89
N LYS A 167 7.77 10.86 0.84
CA LYS A 167 7.85 12.28 1.22
C LYS A 167 8.27 12.45 2.67
N LEU A 168 7.64 11.70 3.58
CA LEU A 168 7.99 11.72 5.00
C LEU A 168 9.45 11.31 5.24
N MET A 169 9.88 10.20 4.62
CA MET A 169 11.25 9.71 4.75
C MET A 169 12.29 10.73 4.28
N ARG A 170 12.04 11.43 3.16
CA ARG A 170 12.94 12.51 2.70
C ARG A 170 13.06 13.64 3.72
N SER A 171 11.93 14.06 4.29
CA SER A 171 11.88 15.10 5.31
C SER A 171 12.65 14.72 6.57
N GLU A 172 12.46 13.50 7.08
CA GLU A 172 13.10 13.02 8.32
C GLU A 172 14.60 12.74 8.14
N LEU A 173 15.00 12.24 6.98
CA LEU A 173 16.40 11.90 6.70
C LEU A 173 17.23 13.09 6.20
N GLN A 174 16.63 14.28 6.07
CA GLN A 174 17.27 15.48 5.50
C GLN A 174 17.91 15.22 4.12
N ILE A 175 17.32 14.31 3.35
CA ILE A 175 17.79 14.00 2.00
C ILE A 175 17.11 14.98 1.06
N GLU A 176 17.89 15.92 0.51
CA GLU A 176 17.47 16.87 -0.54
C GLU A 176 16.89 16.15 -1.78
#